data_AF-A0A343TIM7-F1
#
_entry.id   AF-A0A343TIM7-F1
#
_cell.length_a   1.000
_cell.length_b   1.000
_cell.length_c   1.000
_cell.angle_alpha   90.00
_cell.angle_beta   90.00
_cell.angle_gamma   90.00
#
_symmetry.space_group_name_H-M   'P 1'
#
loop_
_entity.id
_entity.type
_entity.pdbx_description
1 polymer ?
#
loop_
_entity_poly.entity_id
_entity_poly.type
_entity_poly.pdbx_seq_one_letter_code
_entity_poly.pdbx_strand_id
1 'polypeptide(L)' 'MTTTRSPTMSESPTDDYAFECSDCGEEFEVNAGMRKALLTHGCPVCGATVDEEAFTSIAQS' A
#
# COMPACT_ATOMS: atom_id res chain seq x y z
N MET A 1 -28.11 -22.04 -3.03
CA MET A 1 -27.12 -21.41 -2.12
C MET A 1 -25.74 -21.86 -2.59
N THR A 2 -25.26 -21.32 -3.70
CA THR A 2 -23.97 -21.73 -4.27
C THR A 2 -22.92 -20.78 -3.74
N THR A 3 -21.98 -21.32 -2.96
CA THR A 3 -20.90 -20.55 -2.36
C THR A 3 -20.02 -19.97 -3.48
N THR A 4 -20.04 -18.65 -3.66
CA THR A 4 -19.09 -17.96 -4.53
C THR A 4 -17.74 -18.08 -3.85
N ARG A 5 -16.93 -19.04 -4.31
CA ARG A 5 -15.50 -19.07 -4.03
C ARG A 5 -14.92 -17.87 -4.76
N SER A 6 -14.85 -16.74 -4.06
CA SER A 6 -14.10 -15.58 -4.50
C SER A 6 -12.67 -16.03 -4.81
N PRO A 7 -12.12 -15.70 -6.00
CA PRO A 7 -10.73 -15.99 -6.28
C PRO A 7 -9.89 -15.30 -5.21
N THR A 8 -9.05 -16.08 -4.54
CA THR A 8 -8.01 -15.60 -3.63
C THR A 8 -7.27 -14.48 -4.34
N MET A 9 -7.25 -13.31 -3.71
CA MET A 9 -6.44 -12.17 -4.10
C MET A 9 -5.03 -12.70 -4.40
N SER A 10 -4.65 -12.64 -5.68
CA SER A 10 -3.40 -13.19 -6.16
C SER A 10 -2.26 -12.38 -5.57
N GLU A 11 -1.70 -12.88 -4.47
CA GLU A 11 -0.40 -12.45 -3.96
C GLU A 11 0.58 -12.45 -5.14
N SER A 12 0.97 -11.25 -5.53
CA SER A 12 1.83 -10.97 -6.66
C SER A 12 2.72 -9.79 -6.27
N PRO A 13 3.93 -9.78 -6.81
CA PRO A 13 5.19 -10.16 -6.17
C PRO A 13 5.57 -9.35 -4.93
N THR A 14 6.46 -9.96 -4.12
CA THR A 14 7.15 -9.51 -2.90
C THR A 14 7.99 -8.24 -3.10
N ASP A 15 7.35 -7.17 -3.52
CA ASP A 15 7.93 -5.84 -3.61
C ASP A 15 7.22 -4.99 -2.56
N ASP A 16 7.69 -5.20 -1.32
CA ASP A 16 7.14 -4.62 -0.11
C ASP A 16 7.84 -3.30 0.19
N TYR A 17 7.01 -2.31 0.51
CA TYR A 17 7.40 -0.95 0.86
C TYR A 17 6.79 -0.61 2.21
N ALA A 18 7.56 0.06 3.07
CA ALA A 18 7.00 0.78 4.20
C ALA A 18 6.50 2.13 3.71
N PHE A 19 5.21 2.40 3.89
CA PHE A 19 4.63 3.72 3.71
C PHE A 19 4.61 4.45 5.04
N GLU A 20 5.07 5.69 5.10
CA GLU A 20 4.95 6.59 6.25
C GLU A 20 4.35 7.93 5.80
N CYS A 21 3.20 8.31 6.37
CA CYS A 21 2.59 9.60 6.08
C CYS A 21 3.18 10.72 6.94
N SER A 22 3.77 11.75 6.32
CA SER A 22 4.35 12.90 7.05
C SER A 22 3.31 13.84 7.70
N ASP A 23 2.03 13.73 7.31
CA ASP A 23 0.97 14.61 7.80
C ASP A 23 0.28 14.04 9.05
N CYS A 24 -0.09 12.76 9.02
CA CYS A 24 -0.74 12.07 10.15
C CYS A 24 0.19 11.15 10.95
N GLY A 25 1.38 10.83 10.44
CA GLY A 25 2.35 9.93 11.07
C GLY A 25 1.99 8.45 10.97
N GLU A 26 1.14 8.06 10.02
CA GLU A 26 0.68 6.67 9.90
C GLU A 26 1.66 5.85 9.08
N GLU A 27 2.10 4.70 9.62
CA GLU A 27 3.09 3.81 9.01
C GLU A 27 2.52 2.40 8.81
N PHE A 28 2.66 1.84 7.60
CA PHE A 28 2.27 0.45 7.32
C PHE A 28 2.97 -0.13 6.08
N GLU A 29 3.04 -1.46 6.02
CA GLU A 29 3.59 -2.18 4.89
C GLU A 29 2.59 -2.25 3.73
N VAL A 30 3.08 -1.95 2.53
CA VAL A 30 2.30 -1.94 1.29
C VAL A 30 3.08 -2.60 0.17
N ASN A 31 2.38 -3.37 -0.66
CA ASN A 31 2.96 -3.84 -1.91
C ASN A 31 2.98 -2.74 -2.98
N ALA A 32 3.70 -2.98 -4.08
CA ALA A 32 3.75 -2.08 -5.24
C ALA A 32 2.37 -1.66 -5.79
N GLY A 33 1.35 -2.52 -5.70
CA GLY A 33 -0.01 -2.21 -6.11
C GLY A 33 -0.69 -1.19 -5.19
N MET A 34 -0.58 -1.41 -3.88
CA MET A 34 -1.07 -0.49 -2.85
C MET A 34 -0.34 0.84 -2.88
N ARG A 35 1.00 0.85 -3.04
CA ARG A 35 1.79 2.07 -3.22
C ARG A 35 1.23 2.95 -4.35
N LYS A 36 0.97 2.36 -5.52
CA LYS A 36 0.39 3.11 -6.66
C LYS A 36 -1.00 3.67 -6.35
N ALA A 37 -1.83 2.92 -5.62
CA ALA A 37 -3.14 3.40 -5.19
C ALA A 37 -3.01 4.61 -4.25
N LEU A 38 -2.10 4.54 -3.28
CA LEU A 38 -1.82 5.64 -2.34
C LEU A 38 -1.28 6.88 -3.05
N LEU A 39 -0.38 6.75 -4.03
CA LEU A 39 0.09 7.87 -4.86
C LEU A 39 -1.04 8.52 -5.68
N THR A 40 -2.04 7.74 -6.08
CA THR A 40 -3.16 8.23 -6.91
C THR A 40 -4.28 8.84 -6.08
N HIS A 41 -4.63 8.20 -4.96
CA HIS A 41 -5.77 8.57 -4.13
C HIS A 41 -5.39 9.40 -2.90
N GLY A 42 -4.11 9.42 -2.53
CA GLY A 42 -3.62 9.99 -1.27
C GLY A 42 -3.71 9.02 -0.10
N CYS A 43 -3.42 9.54 1.09
CA CYS A 43 -3.43 8.78 2.33
C CYS A 43 -4.88 8.38 2.69
N PRO A 44 -5.21 7.10 2.92
CA PRO A 44 -6.57 6.64 3.21
C PRO A 44 -7.08 7.08 4.59
N VAL A 45 -6.20 7.62 5.42
CA VAL A 45 -6.42 7.99 6.81
C VAL A 45 -6.85 9.44 6.92
N CYS A 46 -6.01 10.35 6.40
CA CYS A 46 -6.20 11.78 6.49
C CYS A 46 -6.57 12.43 5.14
N GLY A 47 -6.39 11.72 4.02
CA GLY A 47 -6.60 12.26 2.68
C GLY A 47 -5.48 13.18 2.17
N ALA A 48 -4.34 13.24 2.87
CA ALA A 48 -3.19 14.03 2.43
C ALA A 48 -2.61 13.48 1.11
N THR A 49 -2.03 14.37 0.32
CA THR A 49 -1.26 13.99 -0.87
C THR A 49 -0.08 13.12 -0.44
N VAL A 50 0.12 12.03 -1.17
CA VAL A 50 1.19 11.07 -0.90
C VAL A 50 2.15 11.09 -2.08
N ASP A 51 3.43 11.27 -1.79
CA ASP A 51 4.52 11.30 -2.76
C ASP A 51 5.38 10.04 -2.66
N GLU A 52 6.22 9.81 -3.66
CA GLU A 52 7.10 8.63 -3.69
C GLU A 52 8.10 8.59 -2.53
N GLU A 53 8.43 9.76 -1.97
CA GLU A 53 9.32 9.94 -0.83
C GLU A 53 8.71 9.37 0.47
N ALA A 54 7.38 9.21 0.54
CA ALA A 54 6.70 8.59 1.66
C ALA A 54 6.85 7.05 1.69
N PHE A 55 7.53 6.45 0.69
CA PHE A 55 7.71 5.00 0.59
C PHE A 55 9.19 4.61 0.70
N THR A 56 9.48 3.69 1.61
CA THR A 56 10.80 3.07 1.75
C THR A 56 10.74 1.61 1.30
N SER A 57 11.60 1.20 0.37
CA SER A 57 11.71 -0.22 0.00
C SER A 57 12.26 -1.02 1.17
N ILE A 58 11.49 -2.00 1.65
CA ILE A 58 11.90 -2.90 2.75
C ILE A 58 12.25 -4.29 2.26
N ALA A 59 11.94 -4.61 0.99
CA ALA A 59 12.59 -5.69 0.29
C ALA A 59 14.07 -5.31 0.11
N GLN A 60 14.93 -5.67 1.07
CA GLN A 60 16.35 -6.06 0.93
C GLN A 60 17.05 -6.11 2.30
N SER A 61 17.25 -7.32 2.84
CA SER A 61 18.42 -7.73 3.66
C SER A 61 18.49 -9.24 3.79
#